data_AF-A0A9W6LUE0-F1
#
_entry.id   AF-A0A9W6LUE0-F1
#
_cell.length_a   1.000
_cell.length_b   1.000
_cell.length_c   1.000
_cell.angle_alpha   90.00
_cell.angle_beta   90.00
_cell.angle_gamma   90.00
#
_symmetry.space_group_name_H-M   'P 1'
#
loop_
_entity.id
_entity.type
_entity.pdbx_description
1 polymer ?
#
loop_
_entity_poly.entity_id
_entity_poly.type
_entity_poly.pdbx_seq_one_letter_code
_entity_poly.pdbx_strand_id
1 'polypeptide(L)'
;MIGILMLTHQIGYFNILPLYVALMLLTPALFVVGLQSPWKMLGLSAALYAATRALGVNVPSWPDEGFWYFNPLAWQLLFALGMFCGFTAAQREAALGRLIYWLAHLFTLIAAFIVSNGLGLIPGLVDAAGEYLDWDKTQLGAVRIVDFLALAYVIYFSGVTMRLRDTCLYPAASLLGRHALPVYCLGSVLSAVGQILNETWMASPFLDVLFVALGLKGLHSVAEMLERRSDTRLALA
;
A
#
# COMPACT_ATOMS: atom_id res chain seq x y z
N MET A 1 -1.73 22.09 -15.70
CA MET A 1 -0.44 21.69 -15.12
C MET A 1 -0.32 21.99 -13.63
N ILE A 2 -0.85 23.11 -13.11
CA ILE A 2 -0.73 23.51 -11.69
C ILE A 2 -1.18 22.41 -10.70
N GLY A 3 -2.32 21.75 -10.94
CA GLY A 3 -2.82 20.68 -10.07
C GLY A 3 -1.95 19.43 -9.99
N ILE A 4 -1.20 19.13 -11.05
CA ILE A 4 -0.24 18.02 -11.04
C ILE A 4 0.96 18.38 -10.15
N LEU A 5 1.46 19.62 -10.26
CA LEU A 5 2.58 20.12 -9.45
C LEU A 5 2.21 20.25 -7.97
N MET A 6 0.97 20.66 -7.68
CA MET A 6 0.43 20.76 -6.32
C MET A 6 -0.06 19.42 -5.76
N LEU A 7 0.06 18.32 -6.53
CA LEU A 7 -0.43 16.98 -6.19
C LEU A 7 -1.97 16.90 -5.97
N THR A 8 -2.71 17.94 -6.33
CA THR A 8 -4.16 18.03 -6.13
C THR A 8 -4.98 17.34 -7.22
N HIS A 9 -4.35 16.99 -8.35
CA HIS A 9 -5.01 16.25 -9.43
C HIS A 9 -5.03 14.75 -9.14
N GLN A 10 -6.22 14.19 -8.92
CA GLN A 10 -6.42 12.81 -8.44
C GLN A 10 -6.71 11.83 -9.58
N ILE A 11 -5.78 11.70 -10.52
CA ILE A 11 -5.93 10.80 -11.68
C ILE A 11 -6.09 9.35 -11.19
N GLY A 12 -7.08 8.64 -11.74
CA GLY A 12 -7.33 7.23 -11.45
C GLY A 12 -6.07 6.38 -11.60
N TYR A 13 -5.89 5.39 -10.73
CA TYR A 13 -4.67 4.57 -10.57
C TYR A 13 -3.43 5.29 -10.04
N PHE A 14 -3.25 6.59 -10.31
CA PHE A 14 -2.10 7.39 -9.87
C PHE A 14 -2.33 8.16 -8.56
N ASN A 15 -3.56 8.22 -8.07
CA ASN A 15 -3.96 8.94 -6.85
C ASN A 15 -3.24 8.47 -5.56
N ILE A 16 -2.63 7.30 -5.54
CA ILE A 16 -1.75 6.86 -4.44
C ILE A 16 -0.39 7.59 -4.43
N LEU A 17 0.09 8.10 -5.58
CA LEU A 17 1.37 8.83 -5.66
C LEU A 17 1.36 10.13 -4.84
N PRO A 18 0.37 11.04 -4.99
CA PRO A 18 0.22 12.20 -4.11
C PRO A 18 0.32 11.85 -2.64
N LEU A 19 -0.34 10.76 -2.22
CA LEU A 19 -0.27 10.27 -0.85
C LEU A 19 1.16 9.89 -0.47
N TYR A 20 1.85 9.07 -1.27
CA TYR A 20 3.23 8.68 -1.00
C TYR A 20 4.15 9.90 -0.85
N VAL A 21 4.05 10.88 -1.74
CA VAL A 21 4.86 12.10 -1.65
C VAL A 21 4.56 12.86 -0.36
N ALA A 22 3.29 13.03 0.00
CA ALA A 22 2.90 13.70 1.24
C ALA A 22 3.43 12.97 2.49
N LEU A 23 3.35 11.64 2.53
CA LEU A 23 3.87 10.84 3.65
C LEU A 23 5.40 10.89 3.73
N MET A 24 6.09 10.88 2.58
CA MET A 24 7.55 11.04 2.54
C MET A 24 7.99 12.41 3.02
N LEU A 25 7.25 13.48 2.69
CA LEU A 25 7.49 14.83 3.22
C LEU A 25 7.21 14.92 4.73
N LEU A 26 6.24 14.15 5.23
CA LEU A 26 5.92 14.05 6.66
C LEU A 26 6.95 13.21 7.44
N THR A 27 7.67 12.32 6.75
CA THR A 27 8.57 11.33 7.36
C THR A 27 9.64 11.96 8.26
N PRO A 28 10.38 13.02 7.87
CA PRO A 28 11.37 13.65 8.75
C PRO A 28 10.78 14.11 10.08
N ALA A 29 9.59 14.71 10.07
CA ALA A 29 8.92 15.18 11.28
C ALA A 29 8.52 14.00 12.19
N LEU A 30 7.90 12.96 11.62
CA LEU A 30 7.57 11.75 12.37
C LEU A 30 8.82 11.07 12.92
N PHE A 31 9.90 11.00 12.13
CA PHE A 31 11.16 10.38 12.52
C PHE A 31 11.81 11.13 13.70
N VAL A 32 11.86 12.47 13.67
CA VAL A 32 12.39 13.27 14.79
C VAL A 32 11.61 13.03 16.09
N VAL A 33 10.28 12.96 16.02
CA VAL A 33 9.46 12.63 17.20
C VAL A 33 9.67 11.18 17.64
N GLY A 34 9.77 10.26 16.67
CA GLY A 34 10.00 8.83 16.90
C GLY A 34 11.34 8.53 17.59
N LEU A 35 12.40 9.29 17.24
CA LEU A 35 13.71 9.22 17.90
C LEU A 35 13.62 9.61 19.39
N GLN A 36 12.72 10.53 19.76
CA GLN A 36 12.52 10.90 21.16
C GLN A 36 11.66 9.86 21.89
N SER A 37 10.57 9.42 21.26
CA SER A 37 9.70 8.37 21.77
C SER A 37 8.78 7.85 20.67
N PRO A 38 8.88 6.55 20.31
CA PRO A 38 7.98 5.94 19.33
C PRO A 38 6.50 6.03 19.76
N TRP A 39 6.22 5.92 21.05
CA TRP A 39 4.85 6.05 21.60
C TRP A 39 4.29 7.46 21.45
N LYS A 40 5.10 8.50 21.64
CA LYS A 40 4.65 9.89 21.41
C LYS A 40 4.32 10.12 19.94
N MET A 41 5.18 9.65 19.03
CA MET A 41 4.94 9.73 17.59
C MET A 41 3.62 9.06 17.21
N LEU A 42 3.40 7.83 17.69
CA LEU A 42 2.17 7.10 17.42
C LEU A 42 0.94 7.77 18.04
N GLY A 43 1.06 8.28 19.27
CA GLY A 43 -0.03 9.00 19.95
C GLY A 43 -0.46 10.27 19.22
N LEU A 44 0.50 11.08 18.75
CA LEU A 44 0.21 12.27 17.94
C LEU A 44 -0.43 11.91 16.60
N SER A 45 0.09 10.87 15.94
CA SER A 45 -0.47 10.37 14.69
C SER A 45 -1.91 9.86 14.86
N ALA A 46 -2.19 9.11 15.94
CA ALA A 46 -3.51 8.61 16.26
C ALA A 46 -4.48 9.75 16.61
N ALA A 47 -4.02 10.76 17.34
CA ALA A 47 -4.80 11.96 17.65
C ALA A 47 -5.17 12.75 16.38
N LEU A 48 -4.22 12.93 15.47
CA LEU A 48 -4.48 13.56 14.17
C LEU A 48 -5.47 12.76 13.34
N TYR A 49 -5.35 11.43 13.29
CA TYR A 49 -6.32 10.55 12.63
C TYR A 49 -7.72 10.71 13.24
N ALA A 50 -7.84 10.66 14.56
CA ALA A 50 -9.12 10.80 15.25
C ALA A 50 -9.76 12.18 15.00
N ALA A 51 -8.97 13.26 15.07
CA ALA A 51 -9.42 14.62 14.76
C ALA A 51 -9.87 14.74 13.30
N THR A 52 -9.10 14.18 12.36
CA THR A 52 -9.43 14.16 10.93
C THR A 52 -10.77 13.48 10.68
N ARG A 53 -10.98 12.30 11.29
CA ARG A 53 -12.23 11.53 11.19
C ARG A 53 -13.41 12.27 11.82
N ALA A 54 -13.22 12.86 13.00
CA ALA A 54 -14.28 13.56 13.73
C ALA A 54 -14.73 14.85 13.03
N LEU A 55 -13.78 15.57 12.43
CA LEU A 55 -14.03 16.85 11.76
C LEU A 55 -14.33 16.70 10.26
N GLY A 56 -14.16 15.50 9.69
CA GLY A 56 -14.34 15.26 8.25
C GLY A 56 -13.36 16.01 7.36
N VAL A 57 -12.17 16.37 7.88
CA VAL A 57 -11.19 17.18 7.15
C VAL A 57 -10.56 16.33 6.06
N ASN A 58 -10.54 16.83 4.83
CA ASN A 58 -9.78 16.25 3.73
C ASN A 58 -9.18 17.37 2.86
N VAL A 59 -8.12 17.03 2.13
CA VAL A 59 -7.46 17.97 1.21
C VAL A 59 -8.32 18.10 -0.04
N PRO A 60 -8.66 19.32 -0.49
CA PRO A 60 -9.44 19.50 -1.71
C PRO A 60 -8.66 19.05 -2.96
N SER A 61 -9.36 18.45 -3.93
CA SER A 61 -8.81 18.12 -5.24
C SER A 61 -8.94 19.30 -6.21
N TRP A 62 -8.07 19.34 -7.21
CA TRP A 62 -8.13 20.29 -8.32
C TRP A 62 -7.35 19.73 -9.52
N PRO A 63 -7.84 19.81 -10.77
CA PRO A 63 -9.02 20.56 -11.23
C PRO A 63 -10.36 19.86 -10.99
N ASP A 64 -10.36 18.56 -10.71
CA ASP A 64 -11.58 17.83 -10.40
C ASP A 64 -12.18 18.31 -9.08
N GLU A 65 -13.47 18.57 -9.05
CA GLU A 65 -14.19 18.91 -7.83
C GLU A 65 -14.17 17.75 -6.83
N GLY A 66 -14.04 18.06 -5.54
CA GLY A 66 -14.04 17.07 -4.47
C GLY A 66 -12.79 17.14 -3.60
N PHE A 67 -12.33 15.97 -3.16
CA PHE A 67 -11.23 15.83 -2.22
C PHE A 67 -10.25 14.74 -2.66
N TRP A 68 -9.08 14.71 -2.03
CA TRP A 68 -8.10 13.66 -2.22
C TRP A 68 -8.72 12.29 -1.93
N TYR A 69 -8.50 11.37 -2.87
CA TYR A 69 -9.07 10.03 -2.80
C TYR A 69 -8.45 9.21 -1.65
N PHE A 70 -7.18 9.46 -1.34
CA PHE A 70 -6.55 8.97 -0.12
C PHE A 70 -6.23 10.16 0.77
N ASN A 71 -6.93 10.31 1.89
CA ASN A 71 -6.71 11.44 2.78
C ASN A 71 -5.36 11.29 3.50
N PRO A 72 -4.35 12.15 3.23
CA PRO A 72 -3.04 12.02 3.86
C PRO A 72 -3.08 12.18 5.39
N LEU A 73 -4.05 12.95 5.91
CA LEU A 73 -4.21 13.17 7.36
C LEU A 73 -4.70 11.92 8.09
N ALA A 74 -5.46 11.06 7.41
CA ALA A 74 -5.90 9.78 7.95
C ALA A 74 -4.86 8.67 7.70
N TRP A 75 -4.41 8.53 6.45
CA TRP A 75 -3.51 7.46 6.02
C TRP A 75 -2.11 7.52 6.64
N GLN A 76 -1.68 8.68 7.13
CA GLN A 76 -0.43 8.79 7.89
C GLN A 76 -0.38 7.90 9.13
N LEU A 77 -1.52 7.48 9.69
CA LEU A 77 -1.54 6.57 10.83
C LEU A 77 -0.94 5.19 10.51
N LEU A 78 -1.28 4.60 9.34
CA LEU A 78 -0.66 3.34 8.92
C LEU A 78 0.85 3.48 8.72
N PHE A 79 1.28 4.63 8.20
CA PHE A 79 2.70 4.91 8.01
C PHE A 79 3.43 5.06 9.36
N ALA A 80 2.84 5.78 10.32
CA ALA A 80 3.35 5.91 11.68
C ALA A 80 3.37 4.55 12.42
N LEU A 81 2.37 3.68 12.24
CA LEU A 81 2.37 2.32 12.75
C LEU A 81 3.54 1.50 12.19
N GLY A 82 3.80 1.59 10.88
CA GLY A 82 4.97 0.95 10.26
C GLY A 82 6.29 1.43 10.85
N MET A 83 6.47 2.75 11.01
CA MET A 83 7.67 3.31 11.65
C MET A 83 7.78 2.91 13.12
N PHE A 84 6.66 2.86 13.85
CA PHE A 84 6.62 2.41 15.23
C PHE A 84 7.11 0.95 15.35
N CYS A 85 6.63 0.07 14.46
CA CYS A 85 7.13 -1.30 14.35
C CYS A 85 8.64 -1.33 14.06
N GLY A 86 9.13 -0.49 13.15
CA GLY A 86 10.57 -0.37 12.87
C GLY A 86 11.41 0.03 14.08
N PHE A 87 11.00 1.08 14.80
CA PHE A 87 11.69 1.53 16.01
C PHE A 87 11.67 0.49 17.14
N THR A 88 10.54 -0.19 17.33
CA THR A 88 10.37 -1.17 18.40
C THR A 88 11.06 -2.49 18.09
N ALA A 89 11.01 -2.97 16.84
CA ALA A 89 11.72 -4.17 16.40
C ALA A 89 13.24 -4.02 16.53
N ALA A 90 13.78 -2.81 16.36
CA ALA A 90 15.19 -2.52 16.60
C ALA A 90 15.61 -2.69 18.08
N GLN A 91 14.67 -2.59 19.02
CA GLN A 91 14.92 -2.71 20.46
C GLN A 91 14.59 -4.10 21.00
N ARG A 92 13.52 -4.72 20.49
CA ARG A 92 13.03 -6.01 20.97
C ARG A 92 12.26 -6.72 19.87
N GLU A 93 12.58 -7.99 19.66
CA GLU A 93 11.79 -8.83 18.77
C GLU A 93 10.36 -9.03 19.30
N ALA A 94 9.39 -8.97 18.39
CA ALA A 94 8.00 -9.24 18.72
C ALA A 94 7.83 -10.71 19.15
N ALA A 95 7.11 -10.93 20.25
CA ALA A 95 6.79 -12.27 20.73
C ALA A 95 5.52 -12.82 20.07
N LEU A 96 5.55 -14.10 19.71
CA LEU A 96 4.38 -14.81 19.19
C LEU A 96 3.36 -15.07 20.30
N GLY A 97 2.21 -14.42 20.23
CA GLY A 97 1.02 -14.79 20.98
C GLY A 97 0.18 -15.75 20.14
N ARG A 98 0.22 -17.06 20.42
CA ARG A 98 -0.48 -18.08 19.61
C ARG A 98 -1.98 -17.79 19.45
N LEU A 99 -2.64 -17.34 20.52
CA LEU A 99 -4.05 -16.94 20.45
C LEU A 99 -4.26 -15.75 19.49
N ILE A 100 -3.46 -14.70 19.65
CA ILE A 100 -3.51 -13.50 18.80
C ILE A 100 -3.24 -13.86 17.34
N TYR A 101 -2.27 -14.75 17.09
CA TYR A 101 -1.96 -15.22 15.75
C TYR A 101 -3.15 -15.89 15.08
N TRP A 102 -3.80 -16.83 15.78
CA TRP A 102 -4.97 -17.53 15.21
C TRP A 102 -6.18 -16.62 15.06
N LEU A 103 -6.39 -15.68 15.99
CA LEU A 103 -7.44 -14.66 15.85
C LEU A 103 -7.19 -13.75 14.65
N ALA A 104 -5.96 -13.24 14.48
CA ALA A 104 -5.57 -12.44 13.34
C ALA A 104 -5.70 -13.23 12.03
N HIS A 105 -5.27 -14.49 12.01
CA HIS A 105 -5.38 -15.36 10.85
C HIS A 105 -6.84 -15.60 10.44
N LEU A 106 -7.70 -15.97 11.41
CA LEU A 106 -9.13 -16.14 11.17
C LEU A 106 -9.78 -14.85 10.70
N PHE A 107 -9.44 -13.72 11.32
CA PHE A 107 -9.94 -12.40 10.93
C PHE A 107 -9.60 -12.10 9.46
N THR A 108 -8.33 -12.25 9.07
CA THR A 108 -7.88 -12.01 7.68
C THR A 108 -8.56 -12.95 6.69
N LEU A 109 -8.79 -14.22 7.03
CA LEU A 109 -9.53 -15.14 6.15
C LEU A 109 -11.00 -14.75 5.99
N ILE A 110 -11.66 -14.33 7.08
CA ILE A 110 -13.04 -13.82 7.02
C ILE A 110 -13.11 -12.54 6.18
N ALA A 111 -12.19 -11.60 6.40
CA ALA A 111 -12.10 -10.37 5.62
C ALA A 111 -11.91 -10.67 4.13
N ALA A 112 -11.00 -11.58 3.76
CA ALA A 112 -10.80 -12.01 2.39
C ALA A 112 -12.05 -12.69 1.79
N PHE A 113 -12.75 -13.51 2.56
CA PHE A 113 -14.00 -14.13 2.14
C PHE A 113 -15.10 -13.09 1.89
N ILE A 114 -15.28 -12.11 2.78
CA ILE A 114 -16.27 -11.03 2.63
C ILE A 114 -15.96 -10.17 1.41
N VAL A 115 -14.71 -9.68 1.29
CA VAL A 115 -14.29 -8.79 0.21
C VAL A 115 -14.37 -9.47 -1.16
N SER A 116 -14.21 -10.80 -1.21
CA SER A 116 -14.40 -11.59 -2.44
C SER A 116 -15.86 -11.93 -2.76
N ASN A 117 -16.83 -11.40 -2.02
CA ASN A 117 -18.25 -11.78 -2.10
C ASN A 117 -18.45 -13.30 -1.95
N GLY A 118 -17.74 -13.89 -0.99
CA GLY A 118 -17.71 -15.33 -0.77
C GLY A 118 -17.16 -16.09 -1.96
N LEU A 119 -16.02 -15.65 -2.52
CA LEU A 119 -15.44 -16.17 -3.77
C LEU A 119 -16.40 -16.07 -4.97
N GLY A 120 -17.27 -15.05 -4.98
CA GLY A 120 -18.32 -14.84 -5.97
C GLY A 120 -19.58 -15.68 -5.77
N LEU A 121 -19.65 -16.51 -4.72
CA LEU A 121 -20.80 -17.37 -4.44
C LEU A 121 -21.94 -16.63 -3.71
N ILE A 122 -21.66 -15.48 -3.09
CA ILE A 122 -22.62 -14.69 -2.33
C ILE A 122 -22.56 -13.23 -2.80
N PRO A 123 -23.20 -12.90 -3.93
CA PRO A 123 -23.24 -11.53 -4.45
C PRO A 123 -23.81 -10.55 -3.41
N GLY A 124 -23.15 -9.41 -3.22
CA GLY A 124 -23.58 -8.37 -2.28
C GLY A 124 -23.14 -8.59 -0.82
N LEU A 125 -22.39 -9.66 -0.52
CA LEU A 125 -21.87 -9.90 0.84
C LEU A 125 -20.97 -8.75 1.33
N VAL A 126 -20.12 -8.19 0.46
CA VAL A 126 -19.25 -7.06 0.80
C VAL A 126 -20.06 -5.80 1.11
N ASP A 127 -21.13 -5.56 0.36
CA ASP A 127 -21.99 -4.39 0.54
C ASP A 127 -22.77 -4.51 1.85
N ALA A 128 -23.36 -5.69 2.11
CA ALA A 128 -24.07 -5.99 3.35
C ALA A 128 -23.16 -5.90 4.58
N ALA A 129 -21.92 -6.38 4.50
CA ALA A 129 -20.94 -6.22 5.57
C ALA A 129 -20.53 -4.74 5.75
N GLY A 130 -20.41 -4.01 4.63
CA GLY A 130 -20.04 -2.60 4.60
C GLY A 130 -21.05 -1.66 5.26
N GLU A 131 -22.32 -2.07 5.41
CA GLU A 131 -23.34 -1.31 6.15
C GLU A 131 -23.05 -1.20 7.65
N TYR A 132 -22.40 -2.23 8.23
CA TYR A 132 -22.14 -2.32 9.65
C TYR A 132 -20.68 -2.07 10.04
N LEU A 133 -19.78 -2.04 9.05
CA LEU A 133 -18.34 -1.97 9.26
C LEU A 133 -17.77 -0.66 8.73
N ASP A 134 -16.94 -0.01 9.53
CA ASP A 134 -16.18 1.17 9.09
C ASP A 134 -15.01 0.74 8.18
N TRP A 135 -15.31 0.57 6.90
CA TRP A 135 -14.37 0.13 5.86
C TRP A 135 -14.04 1.21 4.84
N ASP A 136 -14.31 2.48 5.17
CA ASP A 136 -14.10 3.62 4.30
C ASP A 136 -12.66 3.66 3.76
N LYS A 137 -12.51 3.84 2.45
CA LYS A 137 -11.18 3.83 1.82
C LYS A 137 -10.50 5.20 1.92
N THR A 138 -11.26 6.26 1.75
CA THR A 138 -10.73 7.63 1.65
C THR A 138 -10.12 8.10 2.96
N GLN A 139 -10.85 7.89 4.05
CA GLN A 139 -10.58 8.31 5.41
C GLN A 139 -9.94 7.21 6.26
N LEU A 140 -9.53 6.08 5.65
CA LEU A 140 -8.94 4.94 6.34
C LEU A 140 -9.85 4.43 7.49
N GLY A 141 -10.91 3.69 7.15
CA GLY A 141 -11.82 3.12 8.13
C GLY A 141 -11.13 2.19 9.13
N ALA A 142 -11.65 2.13 10.36
CA ALA A 142 -11.06 1.39 11.45
C ALA A 142 -10.84 -0.10 11.14
N VAL A 143 -11.75 -0.73 10.38
CA VAL A 143 -11.63 -2.15 10.00
C VAL A 143 -10.43 -2.38 9.11
N ARG A 144 -10.06 -1.41 8.25
CA ARG A 144 -8.85 -1.52 7.41
C ARG A 144 -7.57 -1.48 8.23
N ILE A 145 -7.55 -0.70 9.30
CA ILE A 145 -6.40 -0.64 10.21
C ILE A 145 -6.23 -1.99 10.91
N VAL A 146 -7.32 -2.56 11.43
CA VAL A 146 -7.31 -3.87 12.09
C VAL A 146 -6.88 -4.96 11.11
N ASP A 147 -7.42 -4.96 9.90
CA ASP A 147 -7.06 -5.92 8.85
C ASP A 147 -5.58 -5.84 8.47
N PHE A 148 -5.07 -4.63 8.24
CA PHE A 148 -3.67 -4.42 7.91
C PHE A 148 -2.75 -4.93 9.02
N LEU A 149 -3.06 -4.64 10.29
CA LEU A 149 -2.29 -5.11 11.43
C LEU A 149 -2.37 -6.63 11.61
N ALA A 150 -3.56 -7.22 11.42
CA ALA A 150 -3.76 -8.67 11.47
C ALA A 150 -2.94 -9.38 10.39
N LEU A 151 -3.02 -8.90 9.15
CA LEU A 151 -2.27 -9.44 8.03
C LEU A 151 -0.76 -9.30 8.24
N ALA A 152 -0.29 -8.14 8.70
CA ALA A 152 1.13 -7.93 9.02
C ALA A 152 1.62 -8.90 10.10
N TYR A 153 0.83 -9.10 11.16
CA TYR A 153 1.14 -10.05 12.23
C TYR A 153 1.21 -11.49 11.73
N VAL A 154 0.24 -11.91 10.92
CA VAL A 154 0.20 -13.24 10.30
C VAL A 154 1.40 -13.46 9.39
N ILE A 155 1.71 -12.54 8.49
CA ILE A 155 2.85 -12.65 7.58
C ILE A 155 4.16 -12.76 8.36
N TYR A 156 4.36 -11.90 9.36
CA TYR A 156 5.57 -11.88 10.18
C TYR A 156 5.81 -13.22 10.89
N PHE A 157 4.78 -13.79 11.52
CA PHE A 157 4.92 -15.02 12.32
C PHE A 157 4.69 -16.34 11.54
N SER A 158 4.10 -16.30 10.34
CA SER A 158 3.85 -17.51 9.55
C SER A 158 5.11 -18.20 9.01
N GLY A 159 6.23 -17.47 8.94
CA GLY A 159 7.47 -17.92 8.28
C GLY A 159 7.36 -17.99 6.76
N VAL A 160 6.27 -17.49 6.14
CA VAL A 160 6.08 -17.53 4.69
C VAL A 160 7.22 -16.85 3.94
N THR A 161 7.69 -15.70 4.43
CA THR A 161 8.81 -14.96 3.84
C THR A 161 10.09 -15.78 3.83
N MET A 162 10.36 -16.56 4.89
CA MET A 162 11.52 -17.43 4.95
C MET A 162 11.42 -18.57 3.93
N ARG A 163 10.25 -19.20 3.81
CA ARG A 163 10.02 -20.26 2.79
C ARG A 163 10.15 -19.73 1.36
N LEU A 164 9.72 -18.49 1.13
CA LEU A 164 9.83 -17.87 -0.19
C LEU A 164 11.28 -17.56 -0.58
N ARG A 165 12.18 -17.31 0.38
CA ARG A 165 13.60 -17.01 0.10
C ARG A 165 14.31 -18.10 -0.70
N ASP A 166 13.88 -19.35 -0.53
CA ASP A 166 14.45 -20.50 -1.22
C ASP A 166 13.90 -20.69 -2.65
N THR A 167 12.96 -19.84 -3.07
CA THR A 167 12.34 -19.91 -4.40
C THR A 167 12.99 -18.96 -5.40
N CYS A 168 12.91 -19.29 -6.69
CA CYS A 168 13.38 -18.41 -7.77
C CYS A 168 12.62 -17.07 -7.85
N LEU A 169 11.44 -16.97 -7.21
CA LEU A 169 10.62 -15.77 -7.19
C LEU A 169 11.18 -14.70 -6.25
N TYR A 170 11.87 -15.09 -5.18
CA TYR A 170 12.32 -14.14 -4.17
C TYR A 170 13.33 -13.11 -4.68
N PRO A 171 14.39 -13.48 -5.44
CA PRO A 171 15.31 -12.51 -6.02
C PRO A 171 14.59 -11.52 -6.94
N ALA A 172 13.69 -12.01 -7.81
CA ALA A 172 12.93 -11.17 -8.73
C ALA A 172 11.98 -10.21 -8.00
N ALA A 173 11.23 -10.70 -7.00
CA ALA A 173 10.33 -9.88 -6.21
C ALA A 173 11.10 -8.86 -5.35
N SER A 174 12.23 -9.26 -4.77
CA SER A 174 13.11 -8.38 -4.00
C SER A 174 13.69 -7.26 -4.85
N LEU A 175 14.13 -7.57 -6.07
CA LEU A 175 14.64 -6.58 -7.03
C LEU A 175 13.57 -5.54 -7.39
N LEU A 176 12.36 -5.99 -7.71
CA LEU A 176 11.23 -5.09 -7.99
C LEU A 176 10.92 -4.19 -6.78
N GLY A 177 10.94 -4.75 -5.58
CA GLY A 177 10.70 -4.02 -4.33
C GLY A 177 11.75 -2.95 -4.02
N ARG A 178 13.04 -3.20 -4.31
CA ARG A 178 14.12 -2.22 -4.13
C ARG A 178 13.92 -0.97 -5.01
N HIS A 179 13.31 -1.13 -6.18
CA HIS A 179 13.01 -0.05 -7.12
C HIS A 179 11.49 0.21 -7.25
N ALA A 180 10.76 0.11 -6.14
CA ALA A 180 9.30 0.14 -6.14
C ALA A 180 8.70 1.37 -6.84
N LEU A 181 9.29 2.56 -6.69
CA LEU A 181 8.74 3.79 -7.30
C LEU A 181 8.84 3.78 -8.84
N PRO A 182 10.02 3.59 -9.47
CA PRO A 182 10.10 3.42 -10.93
C PRO A 182 9.24 2.28 -11.48
N VAL A 183 9.24 1.13 -10.78
CA VAL A 183 8.44 -0.04 -11.16
C VAL A 183 6.95 0.30 -11.13
N TYR A 184 6.49 0.99 -10.09
CA TYR A 184 5.11 1.45 -9.98
C TYR A 184 4.76 2.45 -11.09
N CYS A 185 5.60 3.46 -11.35
CA CYS A 185 5.33 4.45 -12.40
C CYS A 185 5.19 3.80 -13.78
N LEU A 186 6.09 2.87 -14.13
CA LEU A 186 6.00 2.10 -15.37
C LEU A 186 4.73 1.24 -15.38
N GLY A 187 4.44 0.56 -14.27
CA GLY A 187 3.25 -0.28 -14.12
C GLY A 187 1.95 0.50 -14.35
N SER A 188 1.81 1.69 -13.77
CA SER A 188 0.63 2.53 -13.93
C SER A 188 0.46 3.03 -15.38
N VAL A 189 1.55 3.39 -16.06
CA VAL A 189 1.50 3.76 -17.50
C VAL A 189 1.10 2.55 -18.35
N LEU A 190 1.70 1.38 -18.10
CA LEU A 190 1.34 0.15 -18.81
C LEU A 190 -0.14 -0.21 -18.54
N SER A 191 -0.63 -0.10 -17.31
CA SER A 191 -2.04 -0.34 -17.00
C SER A 191 -2.98 0.59 -17.78
N ALA A 192 -2.64 1.89 -17.89
CA ALA A 192 -3.42 2.83 -18.68
C ALA A 192 -3.44 2.47 -20.17
N VAL A 193 -2.30 2.05 -20.72
CA VAL A 193 -2.20 1.54 -22.10
C VAL A 193 -3.05 0.28 -22.27
N GLY A 194 -2.97 -0.66 -21.33
CA GLY A 194 -3.72 -1.91 -21.35
C GLY A 194 -5.23 -1.66 -21.30
N GLN A 195 -5.68 -0.68 -20.52
CA GLN A 195 -7.08 -0.25 -20.49
C GLN A 195 -7.53 0.28 -21.85
N ILE A 196 -6.77 1.21 -22.45
CA ILE A 196 -7.09 1.75 -23.79
C ILE A 196 -7.16 0.62 -24.82
N LEU A 197 -6.20 -0.31 -24.78
CA LEU A 197 -6.18 -1.45 -25.70
C LEU A 197 -7.40 -2.36 -25.52
N ASN A 198 -7.82 -2.64 -24.28
CA ASN A 198 -9.00 -3.46 -24.02
C ASN A 198 -10.31 -2.78 -24.40
N GLU A 199 -10.40 -1.46 -24.31
CA GLU A 199 -11.58 -0.70 -24.72
C GLU A 199 -11.67 -0.53 -26.25
N THR A 200 -10.53 -0.56 -26.96
CA THR A 200 -10.46 -0.29 -28.42
C THR A 200 -10.36 -1.56 -29.28
N TRP A 201 -9.73 -2.62 -28.80
CA TRP A 201 -9.59 -3.90 -29.48
C TRP A 201 -10.56 -4.92 -28.88
N MET A 202 -11.00 -5.91 -29.66
CA MET A 202 -11.80 -7.01 -29.11
C MET A 202 -11.02 -7.69 -27.98
N ALA A 203 -11.53 -7.59 -26.75
CA ALA A 203 -11.00 -8.24 -25.58
C ALA A 203 -10.71 -9.72 -25.88
N SER A 204 -9.45 -10.10 -25.80
CA SER A 204 -8.98 -11.46 -26.06
C SER A 204 -8.13 -11.92 -24.88
N PRO A 205 -8.51 -13.02 -24.21
CA PRO A 205 -7.74 -13.55 -23.08
C PRO A 205 -6.27 -13.82 -23.44
N PHE A 206 -6.00 -14.17 -24.70
CA PHE A 206 -4.63 -14.36 -25.18
C PHE A 206 -3.84 -13.05 -25.19
N LEU A 207 -4.43 -11.96 -25.70
CA LEU A 207 -3.78 -10.65 -25.73
C LEU A 207 -3.59 -10.11 -24.32
N ASP A 208 -4.54 -10.34 -23.41
CA ASP A 208 -4.41 -9.95 -22.00
C ASP A 208 -3.25 -10.66 -21.33
N VAL A 209 -3.15 -11.99 -21.48
CA VAL A 209 -2.04 -12.79 -20.93
C VAL A 209 -0.71 -12.34 -21.52
N LEU A 210 -0.65 -12.12 -22.83
CA LEU A 210 0.56 -11.65 -23.50
C LEU A 210 0.97 -10.25 -23.00
N PHE A 211 0.00 -9.34 -22.86
CA PHE A 211 0.22 -7.98 -22.38
C PHE A 211 0.77 -8.00 -20.95
N VAL A 212 0.17 -8.78 -20.05
CA VAL A 212 0.63 -8.94 -18.66
C VAL A 212 2.04 -9.55 -18.62
N ALA A 213 2.31 -10.59 -19.40
CA ALA A 213 3.62 -11.23 -19.45
C ALA A 213 4.72 -10.26 -19.94
N LEU A 214 4.44 -9.48 -20.98
CA LEU A 214 5.34 -8.45 -21.50
C LEU A 214 5.52 -7.31 -20.49
N GLY A 215 4.44 -6.90 -19.83
CA GLY A 215 4.47 -5.89 -18.77
C GLY A 215 5.37 -6.31 -17.61
N LEU A 216 5.17 -7.52 -17.07
CA LEU A 216 6.00 -8.08 -16.00
C LEU A 216 7.47 -8.16 -16.39
N LYS A 217 7.77 -8.61 -17.63
CA LYS A 217 9.14 -8.62 -18.15
C LYS A 217 9.72 -7.21 -18.25
N GLY A 218 8.94 -6.22 -18.70
CA GLY A 218 9.35 -4.82 -18.76
C GLY A 218 9.66 -4.24 -17.39
N LEU A 219 8.79 -4.46 -16.40
CA LEU A 219 9.00 -4.06 -15.00
C LEU A 219 10.30 -4.63 -14.45
N HIS A 220 10.54 -5.94 -14.65
CA HIS A 220 11.76 -6.60 -14.20
C HIS A 220 13.01 -6.04 -14.88
N SER A 221 12.97 -5.85 -16.20
CA SER A 221 14.10 -5.33 -16.98
C SER A 221 14.50 -3.92 -16.54
N VAL A 222 13.52 -3.06 -16.23
CA VAL A 222 13.79 -1.71 -15.72
C VAL A 222 14.42 -1.76 -14.33
N ALA A 223 13.92 -2.61 -13.44
CA ALA A 223 14.51 -2.78 -12.11
C ALA A 223 15.96 -3.30 -12.21
N GLU A 224 16.25 -4.28 -13.07
CA GLU A 224 17.61 -4.76 -13.32
C GLU A 224 18.54 -3.66 -13.86
N MET A 225 18.06 -2.85 -14.80
CA MET A 225 18.84 -1.73 -15.34
C MET A 225 19.20 -0.71 -14.26
N LEU A 226 18.26 -0.39 -13.37
CA LEU A 226 18.48 0.56 -12.28
C LEU A 226 19.45 0.02 -11.23
N GLU A 227 19.34 -1.26 -10.88
CA GLU A 227 20.27 -1.93 -9.96
C GLU A 227 21.71 -1.86 -10.48
N ARG A 228 21.94 -2.26 -11.73
CA ARG A 228 23.29 -2.24 -12.35
C ARG A 228 23.90 -0.83 -12.37
N ARG A 229 23.07 0.21 -12.57
CA ARG A 229 23.53 1.61 -12.56
C ARG A 229 23.93 2.07 -11.16
N SER A 230 23.19 1.65 -10.12
CA SER A 230 23.53 1.95 -8.73
C SER A 230 24.85 1.29 -8.33
N ASP A 231 25.06 0.02 -8.68
CA ASP A 231 26.29 -0.71 -8.39
C ASP A 231 27.51 -0.09 -9.09
N THR A 232 27.34 0.33 -10.35
CA THR A 232 28.42 0.98 -11.10
C THR A 232 28.83 2.32 -10.48
N ARG A 233 27.86 3.09 -9.96
CA ARG A 233 28.15 4.37 -9.27
C ARG A 233 28.91 4.16 -7.96
N LEU A 234 28.55 3.13 -7.20
CA LEU A 234 29.24 2.77 -5.97
C LEU A 234 30.67 2.27 -6.22
N ALA A 235 30.90 1.57 -7.34
CA ALA A 235 32.25 1.12 -7.72
C ALA A 235 33.19 2.25 -8.17
N LEU A 236 32.65 3.42 -8.52
CA LEU A 236 33.41 4.59 -8.98
C LEU A 236 33.60 5.67 -7.89
N ALA A 237 32.98 5.50 -6.72
CA ALA A 237 33.04 6.41 -5.57
C ALA A 237 34.04 5.90 -4.53
#